data_AF-A0A923VQ22-F1
#
_entry.id   AF-A0A923VQ22-F1
#
_cell.length_a   1.000
_cell.length_b   1.000
_cell.length_c   1.000
_cell.angle_alpha   90.00
_cell.angle_beta   90.00
_cell.angle_gamma   90.00
#
_symmetry.space_group_name_H-M   'P 1'
#
loop_
_entity.id
_entity.type
_entity.pdbx_description
1 polymer ?
#
loop_
_entity_poly.entity_id
_entity_poly.type
_entity_poly.pdbx_seq_one_letter_code
_entity_poly.pdbx_strand_id
1 'polypeptide(L)'
;MTLSQYVLPVLYTLFIWWFSTGVILYLDGLPAWTFKWTMLGATAFLLLAFLGLCVTAKDTRTTGAYLSFTCALMIWAWQEVAFLLGYVTGSRRVPCPPDARGWRRTGYAIQAV
;
A
#
# COMPACT_ATOMS: atom_id res chain seq x y z
N MET A 1 5.92 -26.61 -22.00
CA MET A 1 5.50 -25.39 -21.28
C MET A 1 4.69 -24.55 -22.23
N THR A 2 3.45 -24.23 -21.88
CA THR A 2 2.55 -23.45 -22.75
C THR A 2 2.71 -21.96 -22.48
N LEU A 3 2.58 -21.12 -23.51
CA LEU A 3 2.65 -19.66 -23.39
C LEU A 3 1.75 -19.10 -22.27
N SER A 4 0.59 -19.74 -22.05
CA SER A 4 -0.35 -19.40 -20.99
C SER A 4 0.24 -19.44 -19.57
N GLN A 5 1.22 -20.32 -19.31
CA GLN A 5 1.86 -20.42 -17.98
C GLN A 5 2.69 -19.18 -17.63
N TYR A 6 3.08 -18.38 -18.61
CA TYR A 6 3.84 -17.14 -18.42
C TYR A 6 2.97 -15.90 -18.57
N VAL A 7 2.06 -15.90 -19.55
CA VAL A 7 1.21 -14.74 -19.83
C VAL A 7 0.19 -14.50 -18.71
N LEU A 8 -0.39 -15.55 -18.13
CA LEU A 8 -1.41 -15.40 -17.08
C LEU A 8 -0.85 -14.75 -15.80
N PRO A 9 0.29 -15.18 -15.24
CA PRO A 9 0.92 -14.47 -14.12
C PRO A 9 1.22 -13.00 -14.42
N VAL A 10 1.76 -12.70 -15.61
CA VAL A 10 2.08 -11.31 -16.00
C VAL A 10 0.83 -10.44 -16.04
N LEU A 11 -0.20 -10.88 -16.74
CA LEU A 11 -1.47 -10.16 -16.83
C LEU A 11 -2.12 -9.99 -15.46
N TYR A 12 -2.09 -11.05 -14.64
CA TYR A 12 -2.61 -11.01 -13.28
C TYR A 12 -1.88 -9.98 -12.43
N THR A 13 -0.55 -10.01 -12.40
CA THR A 13 0.29 -9.08 -11.65
C THR A 13 0.07 -7.63 -12.09
N LEU A 14 0.06 -7.37 -13.40
CA LEU A 14 -0.19 -6.03 -13.94
C LEU A 14 -1.58 -5.53 -13.56
N PHE A 15 -2.61 -6.38 -13.71
CA PHE A 15 -3.98 -6.02 -13.40
C PHE A 15 -4.14 -5.70 -11.91
N ILE A 16 -3.73 -6.61 -11.01
CA ILE A 16 -3.95 -6.43 -9.58
C ILE A 16 -3.12 -5.26 -9.03
N TRP A 17 -1.89 -5.07 -9.53
CA TRP A 17 -1.07 -3.92 -9.19
C TRP A 17 -1.77 -2.62 -9.59
N TRP A 18 -2.12 -2.46 -10.87
CA TRP A 18 -2.71 -1.23 -11.37
C TRP A 18 -4.07 -0.93 -10.74
N PHE A 19 -4.89 -1.97 -10.57
CA PHE A 19 -6.18 -1.86 -9.90
C PHE A 19 -6.01 -1.44 -8.44
N SER A 20 -5.09 -2.06 -7.69
CA SER A 20 -4.83 -1.71 -6.29
C SER A 20 -4.35 -0.26 -6.15
N THR A 21 -3.43 0.20 -7.01
CA THR A 21 -2.97 1.59 -7.03
C THR A 21 -4.11 2.55 -7.33
N GLY A 22 -4.97 2.24 -8.31
CA GLY A 22 -6.16 3.04 -8.61
C GLY A 22 -7.11 3.16 -7.41
N VAL A 23 -7.34 2.06 -6.70
CA VAL A 23 -8.15 2.05 -5.47
C VAL A 23 -7.50 2.89 -4.36
N ILE A 24 -6.18 2.77 -4.16
CA ILE A 24 -5.44 3.56 -3.16
C ILE A 24 -5.57 5.05 -3.45
N LEU A 25 -5.34 5.47 -4.70
CA LEU A 25 -5.47 6.88 -5.11
C LEU A 25 -6.90 7.40 -4.99
N TYR A 26 -7.90 6.56 -5.29
CA TYR A 26 -9.30 6.89 -5.08
C TYR A 26 -9.60 7.14 -3.59
N LEU A 27 -9.10 6.27 -2.70
CA LEU A 27 -9.28 6.37 -1.26
C LEU A 27 -8.58 7.62 -0.67
N ASP A 28 -7.41 7.99 -1.20
CA ASP A 28 -6.70 9.22 -0.83
C ASP A 28 -7.48 10.49 -1.23
N GLY A 29 -8.21 10.45 -2.34
CA GLY A 29 -9.07 11.54 -2.81
C GLY A 29 -10.36 11.74 -2.00
N LEU A 30 -10.69 10.86 -1.05
CA LEU A 30 -11.89 10.97 -0.24
C LEU A 30 -11.77 12.07 0.84
N PRO A 31 -12.90 12.55 1.41
CA PRO A 31 -12.85 13.51 2.50
C PRO A 31 -12.12 12.97 3.74
N ALA A 32 -11.38 13.83 4.45
CA ALA A 32 -10.54 13.45 5.59
C ALA A 32 -11.26 12.71 6.74
N TRP A 33 -12.57 12.88 6.89
CA TRP A 33 -13.34 12.14 7.89
C TRP A 33 -13.43 10.63 7.60
N THR A 34 -13.28 10.24 6.33
CA THR A 34 -13.26 8.83 5.88
C THR A 34 -11.94 8.13 6.21
N PHE A 35 -10.86 8.87 6.41
CA PHE A 35 -9.50 8.31 6.51
C PHE A 35 -9.35 7.32 7.65
N LYS A 36 -10.03 7.55 8.78
CA LYS A 36 -10.03 6.61 9.92
C LYS A 36 -10.67 5.27 9.55
N TRP A 37 -11.74 5.30 8.76
CA TRP A 37 -12.43 4.10 8.29
C TRP A 37 -11.62 3.38 7.21
N THR A 38 -11.02 4.14 6.29
CA THR A 38 -10.09 3.60 5.29
C THR A 38 -8.93 2.88 5.96
N MET A 39 -8.30 3.50 6.96
CA MET A 39 -7.18 2.90 7.70
C MET A 39 -7.61 1.68 8.52
N LEU A 40 -8.82 1.70 9.13
CA LEU A 40 -9.37 0.54 9.83
C LEU A 40 -9.58 -0.65 8.87
N GLY A 41 -10.19 -0.39 7.71
CA GLY A 41 -10.39 -1.41 6.68
C GLY A 41 -9.08 -1.95 6.14
N ALA A 42 -8.12 -1.07 5.82
CA ALA A 42 -6.79 -1.46 5.38
C ALA A 42 -6.07 -2.32 6.44
N THR A 43 -6.21 -1.99 7.72
CA THR A 43 -5.58 -2.75 8.82
C THR A 43 -6.22 -4.13 8.98
N ALA A 44 -7.54 -4.25 8.80
CA ALA A 44 -8.19 -5.55 8.75
C ALA A 44 -7.67 -6.41 7.59
N PHE A 45 -7.51 -5.80 6.40
CA PHE A 45 -6.90 -6.47 5.25
C PHE A 45 -5.44 -6.85 5.48
N LEU A 46 -4.66 -6.04 6.20
CA LEU A 46 -3.28 -6.36 6.57
C LEU A 46 -3.23 -7.65 7.43
N LEU A 47 -4.10 -7.76 8.44
CA LEU A 47 -4.16 -8.95 9.29
C LEU A 47 -4.52 -10.20 8.48
N LEU A 48 -5.52 -10.09 7.59
CA LEU A 48 -5.90 -11.17 6.67
C LEU A 48 -4.76 -11.55 5.73
N ALA A 49 -4.00 -10.57 5.23
CA ALA A 49 -2.84 -10.80 4.38
C ALA A 49 -1.73 -11.55 5.12
N PHE A 50 -1.44 -11.21 6.37
CA PHE A 50 -0.48 -11.96 7.18
C PHE A 50 -0.95 -13.40 7.43
N LEU A 51 -2.24 -13.61 7.73
CA LEU A 51 -2.80 -14.96 7.87
C LEU A 51 -2.67 -15.76 6.57
N GLY A 52 -3.00 -15.16 5.43
CA GLY A 52 -2.85 -15.76 4.11
C GLY A 52 -1.39 -16.11 3.79
N LEU A 53 -0.44 -15.23 4.15
CA LEU A 53 0.98 -15.48 3.98
C LEU A 53 1.46 -16.68 4.83
N CYS A 54 1.01 -16.77 6.09
CA CYS A 54 1.31 -17.91 6.97
C CYS A 54 0.78 -19.23 6.41
N VAL A 55 -0.45 -19.23 5.88
CA VAL A 55 -1.08 -20.43 5.28
C VAL A 55 -0.36 -20.85 4.00
N THR A 56 0.09 -19.88 3.19
CA THR A 56 0.74 -20.14 1.90
C THR A 56 2.25 -20.33 2.00
N ALA A 57 2.87 -20.13 3.17
CA ALA A 57 4.32 -20.15 3.36
C ALA A 57 5.02 -21.45 2.91
N LYS A 58 4.30 -22.57 2.92
CA LYS A 58 4.82 -23.88 2.49
C LYS A 58 4.09 -24.45 1.26
N ASP A 59 3.20 -23.67 0.65
CA ASP A 59 2.43 -24.13 -0.51
C ASP A 59 3.20 -23.87 -1.81
N THR A 60 3.75 -24.94 -2.39
CA THR A 60 4.52 -24.89 -3.64
C THR A 60 3.65 -25.02 -4.90
N ARG A 61 2.31 -25.04 -4.76
CA ARG A 61 1.40 -25.08 -5.90
C ARG A 61 1.27 -23.69 -6.53
N THR A 62 0.83 -23.64 -7.79
CA THR A 62 0.55 -22.39 -8.50
C THR A 62 -0.43 -21.48 -7.74
N THR A 63 -1.42 -22.07 -7.06
CA THR A 63 -2.36 -21.34 -6.19
C THR A 63 -1.65 -20.64 -5.03
N GLY A 64 -0.66 -21.29 -4.43
CA GLY A 64 0.16 -20.70 -3.36
C GLY A 64 0.94 -19.48 -3.84
N ALA A 65 1.45 -19.49 -5.08
CA ALA A 65 2.13 -18.34 -5.67
C ALA A 65 1.20 -17.14 -5.86
N TYR A 66 0.00 -17.34 -6.41
CA TYR A 66 -0.98 -16.26 -6.58
C TYR A 66 -1.47 -15.68 -5.25
N LEU A 67 -1.78 -16.55 -4.27
CA LEU A 67 -2.26 -16.11 -2.97
C LEU A 67 -1.17 -15.37 -2.17
N SER A 68 0.05 -15.91 -2.13
CA SER A 68 1.17 -15.25 -1.42
C SER A 68 1.54 -13.91 -2.06
N PHE A 69 1.52 -13.81 -3.39
CA PHE A 69 1.71 -12.55 -4.10
C PHE A 69 0.62 -11.53 -3.76
N THR A 70 -0.66 -11.95 -3.73
CA THR A 70 -1.77 -11.08 -3.33
C THR A 70 -1.61 -10.59 -1.91
N CYS A 71 -1.24 -11.47 -0.98
CA CYS A 71 -1.00 -11.10 0.41
C CYS A 71 0.14 -10.09 0.52
N ALA A 72 1.26 -10.30 -0.18
CA ALA A 72 2.37 -9.36 -0.22
C ALA A 72 1.93 -7.99 -0.76
N LEU A 73 1.12 -7.97 -1.82
CA LEU A 73 0.58 -6.72 -2.37
C LEU A 73 -0.37 -6.00 -1.39
N MET A 74 -1.20 -6.73 -0.65
CA MET A 74 -2.07 -6.15 0.37
C MET A 74 -1.27 -5.54 1.53
N ILE A 75 -0.16 -6.16 1.92
CA ILE A 75 0.76 -5.60 2.93
C ILE A 75 1.38 -4.30 2.40
N TRP A 76 1.83 -4.28 1.14
CA TRP A 76 2.33 -3.06 0.50
C TRP A 76 1.25 -1.98 0.42
N ALA A 77 0.03 -2.33 -0.02
CA ALA A 77 -1.09 -1.40 -0.13
C ALA A 77 -1.44 -0.74 1.21
N TRP A 78 -1.35 -1.48 2.33
CA TRP A 78 -1.53 -0.92 3.66
C TRP A 78 -0.48 0.16 3.99
N GLN A 79 0.80 -0.08 3.64
CA GLN A 79 1.86 0.91 3.85
C GLN A 79 1.59 2.18 3.03
N GLU A 80 1.17 2.01 1.78
CA GLU A 80 0.89 3.14 0.88
C GLU A 80 -0.34 3.95 1.30
N VAL A 81 -1.39 3.29 1.77
CA VAL A 81 -2.54 3.98 2.40
C VAL A 81 -2.10 4.74 3.65
N ALA A 82 -1.30 4.12 4.53
CA ALA A 82 -0.84 4.76 5.76
C ALA A 82 0.06 5.98 5.47
N PHE A 83 0.87 5.90 4.42
CA PHE A 83 1.70 6.99 3.93
C PHE A 83 0.85 8.14 3.37
N LEU A 84 0.01 7.87 2.37
CA LEU A 84 -0.79 8.90 1.67
C LEU A 84 -1.78 9.61 2.60
N LEU A 85 -2.43 8.87 3.50
CA LEU A 85 -3.36 9.45 4.48
C LEU A 85 -2.66 10.24 5.61
N GLY A 86 -1.32 10.23 5.64
CA GLY A 86 -0.52 11.02 6.57
C GLY A 86 -0.30 10.39 7.96
N TYR A 87 -0.51 9.08 8.10
CA TYR A 87 -0.28 8.35 9.36
C TYR A 87 1.20 8.06 9.61
N VAL A 88 2.01 7.89 8.55
CA VAL A 88 3.47 7.61 8.66
C VAL A 88 4.29 8.89 8.52
N THR A 89 4.10 9.65 7.44
CA THR A 89 4.71 10.96 7.23
C THR A 89 3.60 12.00 7.17
N GLY A 90 3.69 13.06 7.97
CA GLY A 90 2.56 13.97 8.13
C GLY A 90 2.47 14.97 6.99
N SER A 91 1.66 14.73 5.95
CA SER A 91 1.43 15.59 4.74
C SER A 91 1.33 17.09 5.06
N ARG A 92 2.48 17.75 5.20
CA ARG A 92 2.58 19.16 5.53
C ARG A 92 2.37 19.97 4.26
N ARG A 93 1.11 20.29 3.99
CA ARG A 93 0.70 21.11 2.83
C ARG A 93 0.94 22.62 2.99
N VAL A 94 1.63 23.04 4.06
CA VAL A 94 1.96 24.44 4.32
C VAL A 94 3.39 24.78 3.89
N PRO A 95 3.65 26.00 3.38
CA PRO A 95 4.99 26.42 2.98
C PRO A 95 6.03 26.21 4.07
N CYS A 96 7.27 25.89 3.69
CA CYS A 96 8.39 25.87 4.64
C CYS A 96 8.62 27.32 5.15
N PRO A 97 8.62 27.56 6.47
CA PRO A 97 8.87 28.88 7.01
C PRO A 97 10.26 29.38 6.57
N PRO A 98 10.41 30.66 6.19
CA PRO A 98 11.68 31.20 5.69
C PRO A 98 12.79 31.24 6.76
N ASP A 99 12.44 31.18 8.04
CA ASP A 99 13.34 31.11 9.20
C ASP A 99 13.80 29.68 9.54
N ALA A 100 13.26 28.64 8.87
CA ALA A 100 13.58 27.26 9.19
C ALA A 100 15.05 26.91 8.86
N ARG A 101 15.82 26.52 9.88
CA ARG A 101 17.24 26.13 9.75
C ARG A 101 17.53 24.80 10.46
N GLY A 102 18.62 24.15 10.04
CA GLY A 102 19.11 22.90 10.64
C GLY A 102 18.04 21.81 10.72
N TRP A 103 17.97 21.14 11.86
CA TRP A 103 17.05 20.02 12.12
C TRP A 103 15.56 20.38 11.98
N ARG A 104 15.15 21.63 12.23
CA ARG A 104 13.75 22.07 12.01
C ARG A 104 13.37 21.99 10.52
N ARG A 105 14.28 22.41 9.63
CA ARG A 105 14.04 22.35 8.18
C ARG A 105 14.01 20.91 7.68
N THR A 106 14.88 20.05 8.20
CA THR A 106 14.86 18.61 7.89
C THR A 106 13.54 17.96 8.33
N GLY A 107 13.05 18.28 9.53
CA GLY A 107 11.73 17.81 9.99
C GLY A 107 10.58 18.25 9.09
N TYR A 108 10.57 19.50 8.64
CA TYR A 108 9.56 19.98 7.68
C TYR A 108 9.67 19.29 6.31
N ALA A 109 10.87 18.94 5.86
CA ALA A 109 11.06 18.19 4.63
C ALA A 109 10.51 16.76 4.74
N ILE A 110 10.74 16.08 5.87
CA ILE A 110 10.21 14.72 6.12
C ILE A 110 8.68 14.72 6.18
N GLN A 111 8.07 15.78 6.72
CA GLN A 111 6.62 15.94 6.75
C GLN A 111 6.03 16.32 5.37
N ALA A 112 6.82 16.85 4.45
CA ALA A 112 6.33 17.23 3.12
C ALA A 112 6.30 16.07 2.11
N VAL A 113 6.93 14.94 2.45
CA VAL A 113 6.92 13.69 1.68
C VAL A 113 5.71 12.86 2.09
#